data_AF-A0A4Y7IUW4-F1
#
_entry.id   AF-A0A4Y7IUW4-F1
#
_cell.length_a   1.000
_cell.length_b   1.000
_cell.length_c   1.000
_cell.angle_alpha   90.00
_cell.angle_beta   90.00
_cell.angle_gamma   90.00
#
_symmetry.space_group_name_H-M   'P 1'
#
loop_
_entity.id
_entity.type
_entity.pdbx_description
1 polymer ?
#
loop_
_entity_poly.entity_id
_entity_poly.type
_entity_poly.pdbx_seq_one_letter_code
_entity_poly.pdbx_strand_id
1 'polypeptide(L)'
;MEKSKSESNIFSVRIVSIDHYMSPPITDLDISYSSFQGGVVNEVPVIRIFGSTPAGQKTCLHVHRALPYLYISCSDISLETPEEGDKYLRLISSAIEKALKLKGSADNRRQHVHGCSLVRARKFYGYHPTEELFVKIYLYPDGSTFVEIGFIFFIVEGP
;
A
#
# COMPACT_ATOMS: atom_id res chain seq x y z
N MET A 1 17.74 41.65 15.94
CA MET A 1 18.03 40.40 16.67
C MET A 1 16.70 39.67 16.84
N GLU A 2 16.21 39.08 15.75
CA GLU A 2 14.94 38.34 15.75
C GLU A 2 15.21 36.91 16.21
N LYS A 3 14.55 36.51 17.31
CA LYS A 3 14.49 35.11 17.73
C LYS A 3 13.64 34.36 16.71
N SER A 4 14.27 33.41 16.03
CA SER A 4 13.61 32.47 15.12
C SER A 4 12.54 31.68 15.87
N LYS A 5 11.37 31.66 15.24
CA LYS A 5 10.13 30.92 15.55
C LYS A 5 10.43 29.51 16.09
N SER A 6 9.76 29.15 17.18
CA SER A 6 9.84 27.85 17.85
C SER A 6 9.75 26.69 16.86
N GLU A 7 10.79 25.86 16.80
CA GLU A 7 10.70 24.48 16.33
C GLU A 7 9.50 23.85 17.06
N SER A 8 8.41 23.60 16.32
CA SER A 8 7.25 22.86 16.81
C SER A 8 7.72 21.55 17.43
N ASN A 9 7.08 21.11 18.52
CA ASN A 9 7.34 19.82 19.19
C ASN A 9 7.20 18.62 18.22
N ILE A 10 8.21 18.39 17.37
CA ILE A 10 8.25 17.27 16.44
C ILE A 10 8.74 16.08 17.23
N PHE A 11 7.89 15.06 17.31
CA PHE A 11 8.29 13.77 17.83
C PHE A 11 9.23 13.10 16.83
N SER A 12 10.47 12.83 17.24
CA SER A 12 11.51 12.25 16.39
C SER A 12 12.04 10.96 17.00
N VAL A 13 12.28 9.96 16.15
CA VAL A 13 12.79 8.64 16.54
C VAL A 13 13.84 8.21 15.53
N ARG A 14 15.03 7.82 16.01
CA ARG A 14 16.06 7.17 15.20
C ARG A 14 15.66 5.72 14.93
N ILE A 15 15.54 5.36 13.66
CA ILE A 15 15.23 3.98 13.23
C ILE A 15 16.44 3.08 13.48
N VAL A 16 16.25 2.01 14.24
CA VAL A 16 17.25 0.95 14.49
C VAL A 16 16.84 -0.34 13.80
N SER A 17 15.57 -0.72 13.90
CA SER A 17 15.01 -1.89 13.24
C SER A 17 13.56 -1.62 12.86
N ILE A 18 13.12 -2.24 11.76
CA ILE A 18 11.73 -2.20 11.30
C ILE A 18 11.27 -3.64 11.12
N ASP A 19 10.11 -3.96 11.67
CA ASP A 19 9.39 -5.19 11.35
C ASP A 19 7.91 -4.90 11.07
N HIS A 20 7.16 -5.93 10.70
CA HIS A 20 5.70 -5.83 10.54
C HIS A 20 5.02 -7.04 11.17
N TYR A 21 3.77 -6.87 11.57
CA TYR A 21 2.90 -7.95 12.00
C TYR A 21 1.46 -7.69 11.55
N MET A 22 0.64 -8.73 11.56
CA MET A 22 -0.79 -8.62 11.26
C MET A 22 -1.58 -8.56 12.57
N SER A 23 -2.53 -7.64 12.67
CA SER A 23 -3.44 -7.56 13.81
C SER A 23 -4.86 -7.21 13.37
N PRO A 24 -5.89 -7.51 14.18
CA PRO A 24 -7.22 -6.98 13.96
C PRO A 24 -7.21 -5.45 13.87
N PRO A 25 -7.98 -4.85 12.95
CA PRO A 25 -8.00 -3.40 12.80
C PRO A 25 -8.54 -2.72 14.06
N ILE A 26 -7.84 -1.68 14.50
CA ILE A 26 -8.28 -0.82 15.60
C ILE A 26 -9.23 0.24 15.03
N THR A 27 -10.38 0.41 15.68
CA THR A 27 -11.35 1.46 15.32
C THR A 27 -10.67 2.84 15.32
N ASP A 28 -10.99 3.68 14.35
CA ASP A 28 -10.44 5.04 14.11
C ASP A 28 -8.97 5.12 13.65
N LEU A 29 -8.14 4.10 13.92
CA LEU A 29 -6.75 4.05 13.45
C LEU A 29 -6.56 3.27 12.16
N ASP A 30 -7.33 2.20 11.95
CA ASP A 30 -7.16 1.26 10.85
C ASP A 30 -8.34 1.24 9.89
N ILE A 31 -8.12 0.60 8.74
CA ILE A 31 -9.16 0.37 7.74
C ILE A 31 -9.90 -0.91 8.11
N SER A 32 -11.07 -0.77 8.71
CA SER A 32 -11.91 -1.87 9.20
C SER A 32 -12.91 -2.41 8.17
N TYR A 33 -13.12 -1.70 7.06
CA TYR A 33 -14.05 -2.08 6.01
C TYR A 33 -13.43 -1.90 4.62
N SER A 34 -13.54 -2.92 3.77
CA SER A 34 -13.14 -2.83 2.37
C SER A 34 -14.37 -2.55 1.51
N SER A 35 -14.44 -1.36 0.91
CA SER A 35 -15.48 -1.01 -0.06
C SER A 35 -15.42 -1.87 -1.33
N PHE A 36 -14.24 -2.42 -1.66
CA PHE A 36 -14.05 -3.26 -2.86
C PHE A 36 -14.64 -4.66 -2.69
N GLN A 37 -14.47 -5.27 -1.52
CA GLN A 37 -15.00 -6.62 -1.24
C GLN A 37 -16.35 -6.60 -0.52
N GLY A 38 -16.81 -5.43 -0.03
CA GLY A 38 -18.09 -5.28 0.65
C GLY A 38 -18.13 -5.98 2.01
N GLY A 39 -17.00 -6.04 2.72
CA GLY A 39 -16.85 -6.83 3.94
C GLY A 39 -15.92 -6.23 4.98
N VAL A 40 -16.03 -6.75 6.20
CA VAL A 40 -15.16 -6.40 7.33
C VAL A 40 -13.76 -6.95 7.09
N VAL A 41 -12.76 -6.13 7.37
CA VAL A 41 -11.35 -6.50 7.29
C VAL A 41 -10.97 -7.19 8.60
N ASN A 42 -10.47 -8.42 8.52
CA ASN A 42 -10.12 -9.20 9.72
C ASN A 42 -8.72 -8.87 10.25
N GLU A 43 -7.79 -8.54 9.35
CA GLU A 43 -6.39 -8.26 9.70
C GLU A 43 -5.84 -7.13 8.85
N VAL A 44 -5.00 -6.28 9.47
CA VAL A 44 -4.27 -5.20 8.82
C VAL A 44 -2.78 -5.26 9.17
N PRO A 45 -1.88 -4.86 8.26
CA PRO A 45 -0.47 -4.77 8.57
C PRO A 45 -0.18 -3.55 9.44
N VAL A 46 0.56 -3.78 10.51
CA VAL A 46 1.12 -2.73 11.36
C VAL A 46 2.63 -2.81 11.30
N ILE A 47 3.27 -1.70 10.93
CA ILE A 47 4.74 -1.60 10.89
C ILE A 47 5.21 -1.16 12.27
N ARG A 48 6.17 -1.90 12.85
CA ARG A 48 6.82 -1.48 14.09
C ARG A 48 8.20 -0.93 13.79
N ILE A 49 8.46 0.26 14.30
CA ILE A 49 9.76 0.91 14.22
C ILE A 49 10.35 0.93 15.62
N PHE A 50 11.44 0.20 15.79
CA PHE A 50 12.23 0.19 17.02
C PHE A 50 13.35 1.23 16.91
N GLY A 51 13.48 2.04 17.95
CA GLY A 51 14.38 3.18 17.89
C GLY A 51 14.63 3.84 19.22
N SER A 52 15.23 5.02 19.15
CA SER A 52 15.43 5.90 20.30
C SER A 52 15.07 7.34 19.99
N THR A 53 14.49 8.05 20.95
CA THR A 53 14.27 9.50 20.87
C THR A 53 15.62 10.24 20.98
N PRO A 54 15.70 11.54 20.61
CA PRO A 54 16.91 12.34 20.83
C PRO A 54 17.37 12.38 22.30
N ALA A 55 16.46 12.14 23.25
CA ALA A 55 16.76 12.03 24.68
C ALA A 55 17.28 10.63 25.10
N GLY A 56 17.44 9.69 24.16
CA GLY A 56 17.98 8.35 24.42
C GLY A 56 16.96 7.33 24.94
N GLN A 57 15.67 7.67 25.01
CA GLN A 57 14.62 6.73 25.45
C GLN A 57 14.35 5.71 24.36
N LYS A 58 14.27 4.42 24.72
CA LYS A 58 13.87 3.36 23.78
C LYS A 58 12.40 3.53 23.41
N THR A 59 12.07 3.38 22.14
CA THR A 59 10.71 3.56 21.62
C THR A 59 10.37 2.46 20.63
N CYS A 60 9.11 2.01 20.67
CA CYS A 60 8.49 1.17 19.65
C CYS A 60 7.29 1.94 19.11
N LEU A 61 7.38 2.38 17.85
CA LEU A 61 6.31 3.11 17.17
C LEU A 61 5.51 2.16 16.29
N HIS A 62 4.19 2.23 16.37
CA HIS A 62 3.28 1.47 15.50
C HIS A 62 2.73 2.39 14.42
N VAL A 63 3.01 2.07 13.16
CA VAL A 63 2.51 2.79 12.01
C VAL A 63 1.37 1.99 11.39
N HIS A 64 0.18 2.59 11.42
CA HIS A 64 -1.05 2.04 10.89
C HIS A 64 -1.32 2.55 9.47
N ARG A 65 -2.18 1.84 8.72
CA ARG A 65 -2.62 2.20 7.35
C ARG A 65 -1.50 2.23 6.29
N ALA A 66 -0.37 1.57 6.55
CA ALA A 66 0.72 1.41 5.60
C ALA A 66 0.57 0.07 4.84
N LEU A 67 -0.13 0.11 3.71
CA LEU A 67 -0.38 -1.08 2.87
C LEU A 67 0.67 -1.19 1.77
N PRO A 68 1.21 -2.40 1.50
CA PRO A 68 2.03 -2.63 0.32
C PRO A 68 1.21 -2.41 -0.96
N TYR A 69 1.87 -1.92 -2.00
CA TYR A 69 1.24 -1.68 -3.30
C TYR A 69 2.13 -2.12 -4.46
N LEU A 70 1.49 -2.41 -5.59
CA LEU A 70 2.14 -2.69 -6.87
C LEU A 70 1.47 -1.91 -8.00
N TYR A 71 2.18 -1.76 -9.12
CA TYR A 71 1.67 -1.07 -10.29
C TYR A 71 1.62 -2.00 -11.51
N ILE A 72 0.55 -1.88 -12.30
CA ILE A 72 0.37 -2.61 -13.55
C ILE A 72 0.08 -1.60 -14.68
N SER A 73 0.79 -1.74 -15.81
CA SER A 73 0.63 -0.90 -17.00
C SER A 73 -0.74 -1.11 -17.64
N CYS A 74 -1.43 -0.04 -18.00
CA CYS A 74 -2.70 -0.06 -18.75
C CYS A 74 -2.55 0.40 -20.20
N SER A 75 -1.32 0.36 -20.74
CA SER A 75 -0.97 0.85 -22.08
C SER A 75 -1.86 0.34 -23.20
N ASP A 76 -2.42 -0.87 -23.07
CA ASP A 76 -3.20 -1.52 -24.14
C ASP A 76 -4.71 -1.26 -24.02
N ILE A 77 -5.15 -0.44 -23.05
CA ILE A 77 -6.55 -0.26 -22.70
C ILE A 77 -6.91 1.21 -22.79
N SER A 78 -7.82 1.52 -23.72
CA SER A 78 -8.39 2.85 -23.85
C SER A 78 -9.49 3.01 -22.80
N LEU A 79 -9.17 3.69 -21.70
CA LEU A 79 -10.14 4.10 -20.68
C LEU A 79 -10.54 5.54 -21.00
N GLU A 80 -11.56 5.71 -21.84
CA GLU A 80 -12.01 7.02 -22.30
C GLU A 80 -12.96 7.67 -21.28
N THR A 81 -13.68 6.85 -20.53
CA THR A 81 -14.62 7.31 -19.50
C THR A 81 -14.23 6.87 -18.08
N PRO A 82 -14.55 7.68 -17.04
CA PRO A 82 -14.33 7.29 -15.65
C PRO A 82 -15.05 5.97 -15.27
N GLU A 83 -16.23 5.74 -15.85
CA GLU A 83 -17.06 4.56 -15.60
C GLU A 83 -16.41 3.26 -16.10
N GLU A 84 -15.76 3.32 -17.27
CA GLU A 84 -14.96 2.21 -17.79
C GLU A 84 -13.75 1.92 -16.90
N GLY A 85 -13.12 2.98 -16.38
CA GLY A 85 -12.02 2.88 -15.43
C GLY A 85 -12.43 2.12 -14.17
N ASP A 86 -13.54 2.51 -13.54
CA ASP A 86 -14.07 1.86 -12.34
C ASP A 86 -14.44 0.39 -12.59
N LYS A 87 -15.06 0.10 -13.74
CA LYS A 87 -15.37 -1.28 -14.15
C LYS A 87 -14.08 -2.09 -14.30
N TYR A 88 -13.05 -1.53 -14.92
CA TYR A 88 -11.77 -2.19 -15.11
C TYR A 88 -11.05 -2.46 -13.78
N LEU A 89 -11.04 -1.51 -12.84
CA LEU A 89 -10.48 -1.67 -11.50
C LEU A 89 -11.18 -2.81 -10.73
N ARG A 90 -12.51 -2.92 -10.84
CA ARG A 90 -13.29 -4.02 -10.24
C ARG A 90 -12.96 -5.37 -10.88
N LEU A 91 -12.78 -5.42 -12.20
CA LEU A 91 -12.42 -6.64 -12.91
C LEU A 91 -11.03 -7.14 -12.52
N ILE A 92 -10.02 -6.27 -12.53
CA ILE A 92 -8.66 -6.61 -12.10
C ILE A 92 -8.66 -7.11 -10.67
N SER A 93 -9.25 -6.34 -9.75
CA SER A 93 -9.21 -6.68 -8.32
C SER A 93 -9.86 -8.04 -8.07
N SER A 94 -11.00 -8.33 -8.70
CA SER A 94 -11.65 -9.65 -8.63
C SER A 94 -10.79 -10.76 -9.25
N ALA A 95 -10.12 -10.51 -10.38
CA ALA A 95 -9.27 -11.49 -11.03
C ALA A 95 -8.04 -11.84 -10.16
N ILE A 96 -7.36 -10.84 -9.61
CA ILE A 96 -6.20 -11.01 -8.72
C ILE A 96 -6.63 -11.72 -7.44
N GLU A 97 -7.72 -11.28 -6.80
CA GLU A 97 -8.22 -11.92 -5.58
C GLU A 97 -8.51 -13.41 -5.81
N LYS A 98 -9.17 -13.75 -6.92
CA LYS A 98 -9.42 -15.16 -7.29
C LYS A 98 -8.12 -15.92 -7.52
N ALA A 99 -7.17 -15.35 -8.25
CA ALA A 99 -5.89 -15.99 -8.51
C ALA A 99 -5.09 -16.26 -7.22
N LEU A 100 -5.06 -15.29 -6.30
CA LEU A 100 -4.38 -15.44 -5.00
C LEU A 100 -5.08 -16.46 -4.10
N LYS A 101 -6.41 -16.47 -4.06
CA LYS A 101 -7.18 -17.50 -3.34
C LYS A 101 -6.97 -18.91 -3.88
N LEU A 102 -6.78 -19.06 -5.19
CA LEU A 102 -6.48 -20.36 -5.80
C LEU A 102 -5.05 -20.84 -5.50
N LYS A 103 -4.08 -19.91 -5.35
CA LYS A 103 -2.69 -20.21 -5.00
C LYS A 103 -2.52 -20.52 -3.50
N GLY A 104 -3.32 -19.90 -2.64
CA GLY A 104 -3.26 -20.05 -1.18
C GLY A 104 -3.84 -21.38 -0.69
N SER A 105 -3.00 -22.22 -0.07
CA SER A 105 -3.42 -23.54 0.43
C SER A 105 -4.17 -23.51 1.78
N ALA A 106 -4.21 -22.38 2.51
CA ALA A 106 -4.52 -22.40 3.94
C ALA A 106 -5.74 -21.59 4.39
N ASP A 107 -6.22 -20.57 3.65
CA ASP A 107 -7.42 -19.84 4.05
C ASP A 107 -8.12 -19.10 2.90
N ASN A 108 -9.14 -19.74 2.32
CA ASN A 108 -9.98 -19.15 1.27
C ASN A 108 -10.83 -17.95 1.77
N ARG A 109 -10.83 -17.69 3.09
CA ARG A 109 -11.55 -16.56 3.71
C ARG A 109 -10.71 -15.30 3.83
N ARG A 110 -9.38 -15.38 3.62
CA ARG A 110 -8.50 -14.23 3.73
C ARG A 110 -8.64 -13.31 2.52
N GLN A 111 -8.67 -12.01 2.79
CA GLN A 111 -8.68 -10.96 1.77
C GLN A 111 -7.23 -10.66 1.37
N HIS A 112 -6.93 -10.66 0.07
CA HIS A 112 -5.56 -10.40 -0.41
C HIS A 112 -5.44 -9.00 -1.03
N VAL A 113 -6.48 -8.54 -1.73
CA VAL A 113 -6.55 -7.22 -2.35
C VAL A 113 -7.36 -6.28 -1.46
N HIS A 114 -6.74 -5.19 -1.03
CA HIS A 114 -7.41 -4.12 -0.30
C HIS A 114 -8.25 -3.23 -1.23
N GLY A 115 -7.66 -2.80 -2.34
CA GLY A 115 -8.29 -1.94 -3.32
C GLY A 115 -7.35 -1.58 -4.47
N CYS A 116 -7.90 -0.92 -5.49
CA CYS A 116 -7.14 -0.46 -6.65
C CYS A 116 -7.47 1.00 -6.95
N SER A 117 -6.50 1.75 -7.47
CA SER A 117 -6.67 3.11 -7.95
C SER A 117 -5.94 3.31 -9.26
N LEU A 118 -6.48 4.17 -10.12
CA LEU A 118 -5.85 4.55 -11.36
C LEU A 118 -4.90 5.72 -11.12
N VAL A 119 -3.66 5.63 -11.61
CA VAL A 119 -2.64 6.67 -11.48
C VAL A 119 -1.95 6.92 -12.81
N ARG A 120 -1.53 8.17 -13.06
CA ARG A 120 -0.67 8.51 -14.20
C ARG A 120 0.75 8.58 -13.73
N ALA A 121 1.64 7.91 -14.43
CA ALA A 121 3.02 7.82 -14.00
C ALA A 121 3.96 7.40 -15.13
N ARG A 122 5.27 7.39 -14.86
CA ARG A 122 6.29 7.06 -15.86
C ARG A 122 7.15 5.88 -15.41
N LYS A 123 7.36 4.91 -16.31
CA LYS A 123 8.30 3.80 -16.11
C LYS A 123 9.71 4.36 -15.97
N PHE A 124 10.43 3.94 -14.94
CA PHE A 124 11.82 4.34 -14.73
C PHE A 124 12.77 3.76 -15.78
N TYR A 125 12.57 2.49 -16.16
CA TYR A 125 13.42 1.81 -17.13
C TYR A 125 12.97 2.08 -18.57
N GLY A 126 13.92 2.54 -19.40
CA GLY A 126 13.69 2.91 -20.81
C GLY A 126 13.39 4.39 -21.01
N TYR A 127 13.36 4.83 -22.27
CA TYR A 127 12.98 6.21 -22.61
C TYR A 127 11.48 6.30 -22.88
N HIS A 128 10.75 6.92 -21.95
CA HIS A 128 9.31 7.15 -22.05
C HIS A 128 9.03 8.66 -22.06
N PRO A 129 8.72 9.29 -23.20
CA PRO A 129 8.58 10.75 -23.27
C PRO A 129 7.34 11.28 -22.52
N THR A 130 6.35 10.42 -22.31
CA THR A 130 5.04 10.77 -21.74
C THR A 130 4.70 9.88 -20.56
N GLU A 131 3.84 10.38 -19.68
CA GLU A 131 3.23 9.56 -18.64
C GLU A 131 2.17 8.64 -19.23
N GLU A 132 2.12 7.42 -18.70
CA GLU A 132 1.16 6.39 -19.05
C GLU A 132 0.25 6.11 -17.86
N LEU A 133 -0.83 5.39 -18.13
CA LEU A 133 -1.81 5.01 -17.13
C LEU A 133 -1.41 3.70 -16.46
N PHE A 134 -1.48 3.66 -15.13
CA PHE A 134 -1.20 2.48 -14.32
C PHE A 134 -2.33 2.21 -13.33
N VAL A 135 -2.58 0.94 -13.05
CA VAL A 135 -3.34 0.55 -11.86
C VAL A 135 -2.39 0.36 -10.69
N LYS A 136 -2.60 1.14 -9.64
CA LYS A 136 -2.00 0.96 -8.32
C LYS A 136 -2.88 0.03 -7.50
N ILE A 137 -2.34 -1.10 -7.06
CA ILE A 137 -3.06 -2.16 -6.38
C ILE A 137 -2.52 -2.28 -4.97
N TYR A 138 -3.39 -2.04 -3.98
CA TYR A 138 -3.08 -2.18 -2.56
C TYR A 138 -3.37 -3.60 -2.11
N LEU A 139 -2.42 -4.21 -1.43
CA LEU A 139 -2.48 -5.61 -0.99
C LEU A 139 -2.48 -5.71 0.54
N TYR A 140 -3.08 -6.76 1.05
CA TYR A 140 -2.84 -7.23 2.40
C TYR A 140 -1.69 -8.24 2.36
N PRO A 141 -0.62 -8.04 3.13
CA PRO A 141 0.48 -8.99 3.12
C PRO A 141 0.06 -10.29 3.77
N ASP A 142 0.31 -11.38 3.07
CA ASP A 142 0.54 -12.66 3.71
C ASP A 142 2.04 -12.82 3.95
N GLY A 143 2.44 -13.67 4.89
CA GLY A 143 3.87 -13.90 5.19
C GLY A 143 4.70 -14.42 4.01
N SER A 144 4.10 -14.65 2.83
CA SER A 144 4.72 -15.23 1.63
C SER A 144 4.79 -14.25 0.43
N THR A 145 3.87 -13.29 0.33
CA THR A 145 3.67 -12.42 -0.85
C THR A 145 4.72 -11.34 -0.95
N PHE A 146 5.33 -10.93 0.16
CA PHE A 146 6.42 -9.94 0.15
C PHE A 146 7.68 -10.46 -0.58
N VAL A 147 7.87 -11.78 -0.68
CA VAL A 147 9.10 -12.37 -1.25
C VAL A 147 9.04 -12.49 -2.78
N GLU A 148 7.86 -12.61 -3.38
CA GLU A 148 7.71 -12.81 -4.83
C GLU A 148 7.45 -11.52 -5.62
N ILE A 149 6.96 -10.44 -5.00
CA ILE A 149 6.72 -9.14 -5.67
C ILE A 149 8.02 -8.32 -5.73
N GLY A 150 9.14 -9.00 -6.03
CA GLY A 150 10.48 -8.42 -6.19
C GLY A 150 10.70 -7.68 -7.51
N PHE A 151 9.69 -7.58 -8.38
CA PHE A 151 9.70 -6.68 -9.53
C PHE A 151 8.95 -5.40 -9.19
N ILE A 152 9.54 -4.61 -8.29
CA ILE A 152 9.14 -3.24 -8.06
C ILE A 152 9.44 -2.47 -9.35
N PHE A 153 8.42 -2.27 -10.19
CA PHE A 153 8.48 -1.24 -11.22
C PHE A 153 8.65 0.09 -10.49
N PHE A 154 9.86 0.65 -10.57
CA PHE A 154 10.10 2.03 -10.16
C PHE A 154 9.24 2.91 -11.07
N ILE A 155 8.21 3.49 -10.47
CA ILE A 155 7.31 4.41 -11.12
C ILE A 155 7.46 5.74 -10.40
N VAL A 156 7.69 6.79 -11.19
CA VAL A 156 7.67 8.16 -10.68
C VAL A 156 6.25 8.68 -10.89
N GLU A 157 5.51 8.87 -9.81
CA GLU A 157 4.24 9.62 -9.84
C GLU A 157 4.59 11.10 -10.12
N GLY A 158 3.87 11.72 -11.05
CA GLY A 158 4.05 13.14 -11.37
C GLY A 158 3.67 14.05 -10.19
N PRO A 159 4.16 15.31 -10.18
CA PRO A 159 3.83 16.31 -9.16
C PRO A 159 2.34 16.72 -9.15
#